data_AF-A0A0F9NCG6-F1
#
_entry.id   AF-A0A0F9NCG6-F1
#
_cell.length_a   1.000
_cell.length_b   1.000
_cell.length_c   1.000
_cell.angle_alpha   90.00
_cell.angle_beta   90.00
_cell.angle_gamma   90.00
#
_symmetry.space_group_name_H-M   'P 1'
#
loop_
_entity.id
_entity.type
_entity.pdbx_description
1 polymer ?
#
loop_
_entity_poly.entity_id
_entity_poly.type
_entity_poly.pdbx_seq_one_letter_code
_entity_poly.pdbx_strand_id
1 'polypeptide(L)'
;MLNGFAQNRSNRSETPEERAGGAGAVSKCEHMNFRASVEVARLTDGDLVTRYSADIKINCIECHTPFHFIGIPAGLSPSHPSVSFGGDELRAPIAPGLKIDHRLIPNEA
;
A
#
# COMPACT_ATOMS: atom_id res chain seq x y z
N MET A 1 28.02 14.53 -69.32
CA MET A 1 26.82 13.84 -68.80
C MET A 1 27.15 13.48 -67.35
N LEU A 2 26.81 14.37 -66.40
CA LEU A 2 25.65 14.30 -65.47
C LEU A 2 25.68 13.02 -64.61
N ASN A 3 25.52 12.99 -63.29
CA ASN A 3 25.43 13.96 -62.19
C ASN A 3 25.47 13.11 -60.90
N GLY A 4 25.95 13.68 -59.79
CA GLY A 4 25.83 13.07 -58.47
C GLY A 4 24.38 13.03 -57.95
N PHE A 5 24.10 12.07 -57.07
CA PHE A 5 22.93 12.03 -56.18
C PHE A 5 23.42 11.39 -54.86
N ALA A 6 23.76 12.16 -53.83
CA ALA A 6 22.88 12.89 -52.91
C ALA A 6 21.98 11.97 -52.07
N GLN A 7 22.20 12.07 -50.76
CA GLN A 7 21.60 11.32 -49.66
C GLN A 7 20.08 11.52 -49.60
N ASN A 8 19.32 10.47 -49.30
CA ASN A 8 17.95 10.62 -48.79
C ASN A 8 17.55 9.43 -47.90
N ARG A 9 18.01 9.42 -46.64
CA ARG A 9 17.33 8.67 -45.58
C ARG A 9 16.39 9.65 -44.89
N SER A 10 15.19 9.73 -45.45
CA SER A 10 14.10 10.53 -44.92
C SER A 10 13.76 10.10 -43.48
N ASN A 11 13.92 11.08 -42.59
CA ASN A 11 13.25 11.30 -41.32
C ASN A 11 12.06 10.37 -41.03
N ARG A 12 12.21 9.49 -40.04
CA ARG A 12 11.13 9.23 -39.09
C ARG A 12 11.45 10.00 -37.83
N SER A 13 10.82 11.15 -37.67
CA SER A 13 10.72 11.86 -36.41
C SER A 13 9.82 11.03 -35.48
N GLU A 14 10.42 10.06 -34.80
CA GLU A 14 9.81 9.41 -33.64
C GLU A 14 9.76 10.46 -32.53
N THR A 15 8.60 11.09 -32.33
CA THR A 15 8.35 11.96 -31.19
C THR A 15 8.50 11.16 -29.90
N PRO A 16 9.22 11.65 -28.86
CA PRO A 16 9.42 10.90 -27.62
C PRO A 16 8.15 10.65 -26.79
N GLU A 17 6.99 11.14 -27.23
CA GLU A 17 5.79 11.28 -26.39
C GLU A 17 4.92 10.00 -26.29
N GLU A 18 5.13 8.98 -27.12
CA GLU A 18 4.28 7.76 -27.12
C GLU A 18 4.79 6.62 -26.21
N ARG A 19 5.79 6.86 -25.36
CA ARG A 19 6.28 5.87 -24.37
C ARG A 19 5.99 6.22 -22.90
N ALA A 20 5.11 7.18 -22.65
CA ALA A 20 4.61 7.43 -21.31
C ALA A 20 3.46 6.46 -20.97
N GLY A 21 3.82 5.28 -20.46
CA GLY A 21 2.92 4.57 -19.55
C GLY A 21 2.53 5.56 -18.45
N GLY A 22 1.23 5.85 -18.36
CA GLY A 22 0.66 6.98 -17.62
C GLY A 22 1.09 7.01 -16.16
N ALA A 23 2.16 7.76 -15.87
CA ALA A 23 2.40 8.32 -14.56
C ALA A 23 1.37 9.44 -14.39
N GLY A 24 0.29 9.14 -13.67
CA GLY A 24 -0.75 10.10 -13.34
C GLY A 24 -0.11 11.39 -12.81
N ALA A 25 -0.49 12.52 -13.41
CA ALA A 25 -0.03 13.83 -12.98
C ALA A 25 -0.25 13.97 -11.47
N VAL A 26 0.84 14.08 -10.71
CA VAL A 26 0.81 14.24 -9.26
C VAL A 26 0.29 15.63 -8.97
N SER A 27 -1.04 15.76 -8.81
CA SER A 27 -1.58 16.93 -8.15
C SER A 27 -0.97 16.97 -6.74
N LYS A 28 -0.38 18.12 -6.36
CA LYS A 28 0.12 18.34 -5.00
C LYS A 28 -1.07 18.29 -4.05
N CYS A 29 -1.37 17.10 -3.54
CA CYS A 29 -2.33 16.93 -2.47
C CYS A 29 -1.62 17.17 -1.14
N GLU A 30 -2.20 18.00 -0.28
CA GLU A 30 -1.68 18.26 1.07
C GLU A 30 -2.12 17.18 2.08
N HIS A 31 -2.99 16.26 1.65
CA HIS A 31 -3.49 15.14 2.44
C HIS A 31 -4.17 15.54 3.77
N MET A 32 -5.03 16.55 3.74
CA MET A 32 -5.70 17.09 4.93
C MET A 32 -6.92 16.25 5.37
N ASN A 33 -7.51 15.47 4.46
CA ASN A 33 -8.69 14.64 4.73
C ASN A 33 -8.42 13.15 4.46
N PHE A 34 -8.84 12.30 5.39
CA PHE A 34 -8.53 10.86 5.38
C PHE A 34 -9.75 10.01 5.69
N ARG A 35 -9.80 8.84 5.05
CA ARG A 35 -10.78 7.78 5.32
C ARG A 35 -10.06 6.54 5.81
N ALA A 36 -10.37 6.13 7.03
CA ALA A 36 -9.96 4.83 7.57
C ALA A 36 -11.08 3.81 7.33
N SER A 37 -10.70 2.61 6.87
CA SER A 37 -11.57 1.43 6.84
C SER A 37 -10.97 0.41 7.80
N VAL A 38 -11.79 -0.11 8.71
CA VAL A 38 -11.38 -1.08 9.74
C VAL A 38 -12.31 -2.28 9.64
N GLU A 39 -11.71 -3.44 9.39
CA GLU A 39 -12.41 -4.72 9.39
C GLU A 39 -11.92 -5.54 10.57
N VAL A 40 -12.85 -6.09 11.36
CA VAL A 40 -12.51 -6.92 12.52
C VAL A 40 -12.73 -8.38 12.17
N ALA A 41 -11.63 -9.11 12.06
CA ALA A 41 -11.63 -10.55 11.85
C ALA A 41 -11.55 -11.30 13.18
N ARG A 42 -12.21 -12.46 13.23
CA ARG A 42 -12.12 -13.44 14.32
C ARG A 42 -11.35 -14.65 13.81
N LEU A 43 -10.26 -14.99 14.48
CA LEU A 43 -9.53 -16.22 14.23
C LEU A 43 -10.12 -17.31 15.13
N THR A 44 -10.53 -18.41 14.52
CA THR A 44 -11.20 -19.51 15.20
C THR A 44 -10.40 -20.80 15.05
N ASP A 45 -10.41 -21.61 16.10
CA ASP A 45 -10.00 -23.01 16.07
C ASP A 45 -11.23 -23.86 16.42
N GLY A 46 -11.87 -24.43 15.41
CA GLY A 46 -13.22 -24.97 15.51
C GLY A 46 -14.24 -23.88 15.90
N ASP A 47 -15.00 -24.12 16.97
CA ASP A 47 -16.02 -23.19 17.48
C ASP A 47 -15.46 -22.15 18.46
N LEU A 48 -14.18 -22.24 18.84
CA LEU A 48 -13.56 -21.34 19.80
C LEU A 48 -12.88 -20.17 19.09
N VAL A 49 -13.24 -18.94 19.45
CA VAL A 49 -12.51 -17.73 19.03
C VAL A 49 -11.20 -17.64 19.81
N THR A 50 -10.08 -17.80 19.13
CA THR A 50 -8.75 -17.79 19.76
C THR A 50 -8.14 -16.39 19.76
N ARG A 51 -8.36 -15.59 18.71
CA ARG A 51 -7.79 -14.25 18.55
C ARG A 51 -8.70 -13.34 17.71
N TYR A 52 -8.42 -12.05 17.76
CA TYR A 52 -9.03 -11.05 16.91
C TYR A 52 -7.95 -10.28 16.16
N SER A 53 -8.22 -9.89 14.92
CA SER A 53 -7.38 -9.01 14.11
C SER A 53 -8.20 -7.81 13.66
N ALA A 54 -7.60 -6.61 13.70
CA ALA A 54 -8.09 -5.45 12.98
C ALA A 54 -7.27 -5.27 11.72
N ASP A 55 -7.95 -5.28 10.57
CA ASP A 55 -7.37 -5.00 9.27
C ASP A 55 -7.73 -3.56 8.90
N ILE A 56 -6.73 -2.70 8.74
CA ILE A 56 -6.87 -1.25 8.68
C ILE A 56 -6.28 -0.74 7.37
N LYS A 57 -7.06 0.04 6.63
CA LYS A 57 -6.63 0.79 5.44
C LYS A 57 -6.90 2.27 5.62
N ILE A 58 -5.96 3.11 5.23
CA ILE A 58 -6.10 4.57 5.31
C ILE A 58 -5.83 5.14 3.93
N ASN A 59 -6.76 5.95 3.41
CA ASN A 59 -6.62 6.60 2.12
C ASN A 59 -6.93 8.10 2.26
N CYS A 60 -6.24 8.94 1.48
CA CYS A 60 -6.65 10.33 1.33
C CYS A 60 -8.01 10.40 0.62
N ILE A 61 -8.92 11.24 1.12
CA ILE A 61 -10.25 11.40 0.48
C ILE A 61 -10.13 12.17 -0.84
N GLU A 62 -9.16 13.06 -0.96
CA GLU A 62 -9.03 13.97 -2.09
C GLU A 62 -8.28 13.35 -3.27
N CYS A 63 -7.10 12.79 -3.03
CA CYS A 63 -6.27 12.19 -4.09
C CYS A 63 -6.31 10.67 -4.12
N HIS A 64 -7.02 10.02 -3.18
CA HIS A 64 -7.16 8.57 -3.08
C HIS A 64 -5.86 7.78 -2.89
N THR A 65 -4.74 8.45 -2.62
CA THR A 65 -3.47 7.80 -2.34
C THR A 65 -3.58 7.00 -1.03
N PRO A 66 -3.21 5.70 -1.04
CA PRO A 66 -3.12 4.91 0.17
C PRO A 66 -1.96 5.38 1.04
N PHE A 67 -2.17 5.39 2.35
CA PHE A 67 -1.12 5.67 3.31
C PHE A 67 -0.35 4.40 3.63
N HIS A 68 0.98 4.51 3.67
CA HIS A 68 1.83 3.40 4.04
C HIS A 68 2.14 3.43 5.53
N PHE A 69 2.08 2.26 6.17
CA PHE A 69 2.41 2.11 7.59
C PHE A 69 3.93 1.96 7.76
N ILE A 70 4.55 2.89 8.48
CA ILE A 70 6.00 2.94 8.69
C ILE A 70 6.40 2.18 9.95
N GLY A 71 7.49 1.42 9.89
CA GLY A 71 8.08 0.76 11.06
C GLY A 71 7.39 -0.55 11.46
N ILE A 72 6.46 -1.04 10.65
CA ILE A 72 5.77 -2.32 10.86
C ILE A 72 6.28 -3.32 9.82
N PRO A 73 6.69 -4.53 10.22
CA PRO A 73 7.21 -5.51 9.27
C PRO A 73 6.11 -6.01 8.33
N ALA A 74 6.47 -6.22 7.06
CA ALA A 74 5.58 -6.88 6.11
C ALA A 74 5.44 -8.36 6.46
N GLY A 75 4.21 -8.88 6.44
CA GLY A 75 3.96 -10.29 6.70
C GLY A 75 2.56 -10.58 7.22
N LEU A 76 2.43 -11.75 7.84
CA LEU A 76 1.23 -12.17 8.53
C LEU A 76 1.65 -12.73 9.89
N SER A 77 1.26 -12.04 10.97
CA SER A 77 1.50 -12.53 12.33
C SER A 77 0.22 -12.43 13.16
N PRO A 78 -0.18 -13.50 13.85
CA PRO A 78 -1.30 -13.46 14.79
C PRO A 78 -0.92 -12.82 16.14
N SER A 79 0.37 -12.59 16.40
CA SER A 79 0.89 -12.10 17.69
C SER A 79 1.45 -10.68 17.63
N HIS A 80 1.86 -10.21 16.46
CA HIS A 80 2.44 -8.87 16.29
C HIS A 80 1.76 -8.14 15.12
N PRO A 81 1.68 -6.80 15.17
CA PRO A 81 1.23 -6.02 14.03
C PRO A 81 2.12 -6.29 12.81
N SER A 82 1.49 -6.50 11.66
CA SER A 82 2.17 -6.73 10.38
C SER A 82 1.44 -5.97 9.27
N VAL A 83 2.15 -5.65 8.19
CA VAL A 83 1.55 -4.96 7.04
C VAL A 83 1.50 -5.86 5.82
N SER A 84 0.61 -5.55 4.88
CA SER A 84 0.64 -6.11 3.53
C SER A 84 2.01 -5.87 2.89
N PHE A 85 2.33 -6.66 1.86
CA PHE A 85 3.56 -6.45 1.09
C PHE A 85 3.63 -5.05 0.45
N GLY A 86 2.49 -4.44 0.11
CA GLY A 86 2.39 -3.06 -0.37
C GLY A 86 2.53 -2.00 0.73
N GLY A 87 2.45 -2.39 2.00
CA GLY A 87 2.52 -1.49 3.15
C GLY A 87 1.27 -0.65 3.39
N ASP A 88 0.19 -0.88 2.64
CA ASP A 88 -1.04 -0.08 2.61
C ASP A 88 -2.17 -0.62 3.49
N GLU A 89 -2.00 -1.84 4.02
CA GLU A 89 -2.95 -2.50 4.91
C GLU A 89 -2.22 -2.98 6.17
N LEU A 90 -2.68 -2.53 7.33
CA LEU A 90 -2.17 -2.95 8.63
C LEU A 90 -3.07 -4.05 9.20
N ARG A 91 -2.46 -5.15 9.63
CA ARG A 91 -3.09 -6.26 10.33
C ARG A 91 -2.59 -6.27 11.76
N ALA A 92 -3.44 -5.83 12.68
CA ALA A 92 -3.10 -5.64 14.08
C ALA A 92 -3.86 -6.63 14.96
N PRO A 93 -3.17 -7.45 15.78
CA PRO A 93 -3.82 -8.25 16.80
C PRO A 93 -4.53 -7.34 17.81
N ILE A 94 -5.79 -7.66 18.10
CA ILE A 94 -6.61 -6.96 19.10
C ILE A 94 -7.22 -7.96 20.07
N ALA A 95 -7.72 -7.46 21.21
CA ALA A 95 -8.45 -8.26 22.17
C ALA A 95 -9.63 -7.46 22.75
N PRO A 96 -10.77 -8.10 23.04
CA PRO A 96 -11.87 -7.46 23.73
C PRO A 96 -11.48 -7.22 25.21
N GLY A 97 -11.62 -5.99 25.72
CA GLY A 97 -11.35 -5.77 27.15
C GLY A 97 -11.54 -4.36 27.66
N LEU A 98 -11.94 -4.26 28.94
CA LEU A 98 -11.72 -3.11 29.81
C LEU A 98 -10.29 -3.24 30.37
N LYS A 99 -9.32 -2.63 29.66
CA LYS A 99 -7.88 -2.55 29.98
C LYS A 99 -7.06 -3.78 29.57
N ILE A 100 -6.17 -3.59 28.59
CA ILE A 100 -5.12 -4.54 28.21
C ILE A 100 -3.88 -4.23 29.06
N ASP A 101 -3.35 -5.22 29.79
CA ASP A 101 -2.04 -5.09 30.43
C ASP A 101 -0.95 -5.41 29.40
N HIS A 102 -0.25 -4.37 28.93
CA HIS A 102 0.85 -4.49 27.97
C HIS A 102 2.05 -5.30 28.48
N ARG A 103 2.09 -5.69 29.76
CA ARG A 103 3.11 -6.60 30.31
C ARG A 103 2.85 -8.08 29.99
N LEU A 104 1.69 -8.43 29.46
CA LEU A 104 1.33 -9.82 29.13
C LEU A 104 1.53 -10.19 27.65
N ILE A 105 2.10 -9.30 26.83
CA ILE A 105 2.49 -9.64 25.46
C ILE A 105 3.84 -10.37 25.54
N PRO A 106 3.91 -11.68 25.24
CA PRO A 106 5.19 -12.38 25.25
C PRO A 106 6.09 -11.76 24.17
N ASN A 107 7.22 -11.20 24.61
CA ASN A 107 8.34 -10.85 23.74
C ASN A 107 8.99 -12.17 23.30
N GLU A 108 8.59 -12.69 22.15
CA GLU A 108 9.40 -13.69 21.44
C GLU A 108 10.27 -12.94 20.44
N ALA A 109 11.54 -12.78 20.83
CA ALA A 109 12.64 -12.18 20.06
C ALA A 109 13.16 -13.12 18.97
#